data_AF-B5AJ61-F1
#
_entry.id   AF-B5AJ61-F1
#
_cell.length_a   1.000
_cell.length_b   1.000
_cell.length_c   1.000
_cell.angle_alpha   90.00
_cell.angle_beta   90.00
_cell.angle_gamma   90.00
#
_symmetry.space_group_name_H-M   'P 1'
#
loop_
_entity.id
_entity.type
_entity.pdbx_description
1 polymer ?
#
loop_
_entity_poly.entity_id
_entity_poly.type
_entity_poly.pdbx_seq_one_letter_code
_entity_poly.pdbx_strand_id
1 'polypeptide(L)'
;SGLAAGHHHHQRCRRIQELRATRCVFTSTELKDIQFIRSYYYNKKELTRFDSNLGRFVGYTEFGVKQAEYFNSNPSQISGLKAQKETYCLNNVGIDYQAALTKSVAPTVSLHSTTPPAGHHPSMLVCRVYDFYPKTIKVQWLRDGQEVTSDVTTTDEMEDGDWYYQVHSQLEYTPRSGERISCRVEHVSLKEPLITDWDPSLPESERNKLAIGASGLILGLILSLAGFIYYKRKVKGRILVPTS
;
A
#
# COMPACT_ATOMS: atom_id res chain seq x y z
N SER A 1 68.13 2.66 23.02
CA SER A 1 67.65 1.26 22.99
C SER A 1 66.17 1.30 22.64
N GLY A 2 65.79 0.84 21.44
CA GLY A 2 64.46 1.08 20.87
C GLY A 2 63.35 0.30 21.56
N LEU A 3 62.19 0.95 21.76
CA LEU A 3 60.94 0.31 22.13
C LEU A 3 60.36 -0.43 20.92
N ALA A 4 60.08 -1.72 21.08
CA ALA A 4 59.34 -2.51 20.11
C ALA A 4 57.86 -2.11 20.11
N ALA A 5 57.36 -1.63 18.97
CA ALA A 5 55.94 -1.41 18.75
C ALA A 5 55.26 -2.74 18.35
N GLY A 6 54.46 -3.29 19.26
CA GLY A 6 53.60 -4.45 18.97
C GLY A 6 52.52 -4.09 17.95
N HIS A 7 52.49 -4.78 16.81
CA HIS A 7 51.43 -4.68 15.83
C HIS A 7 50.19 -5.45 16.30
N HIS A 8 49.12 -4.74 16.66
CA HIS A 8 47.80 -5.34 16.87
C HIS A 8 47.12 -5.62 15.52
N HIS A 9 47.02 -6.89 15.13
CA HIS A 9 46.16 -7.32 14.03
C HIS A 9 44.69 -7.24 14.46
N HIS A 10 43.97 -6.23 13.98
CA HIS A 10 42.50 -6.24 13.98
C HIS A 10 42.01 -7.35 13.03
N GLN A 11 41.68 -8.52 13.54
CA GLN A 11 40.90 -9.51 12.80
C GLN A 11 39.51 -8.93 12.54
N ARG A 12 39.22 -8.59 11.28
CA ARG A 12 37.86 -8.23 10.85
C ARG A 12 36.97 -9.46 11.05
N CYS A 13 36.00 -9.35 11.97
CA CYS A 13 34.98 -10.38 12.17
C CYS A 13 34.14 -10.48 10.88
N ARG A 14 34.33 -11.53 10.07
CA ARG A 14 33.50 -11.78 8.89
C ARG A 14 32.20 -12.42 9.37
N ARG A 15 31.07 -11.73 9.15
CA ARG A 15 29.74 -12.30 9.38
C ARG A 15 29.48 -13.35 8.30
N ILE A 16 29.21 -14.58 8.73
CA ILE A 16 28.75 -15.67 7.87
C ILE A 16 27.23 -15.76 8.01
N GLN A 17 26.52 -15.89 6.89
CA GLN A 17 25.08 -16.09 6.88
C GLN A 17 24.75 -17.44 6.24
N GLU A 18 24.11 -18.30 7.03
CA GLU A 18 23.55 -19.57 6.58
C GLU A 18 22.03 -19.47 6.62
N LEU A 19 21.39 -19.77 5.49
CA LEU A 19 19.94 -19.68 5.36
C LEU A 19 19.41 -20.95 4.71
N ARG A 20 18.31 -21.47 5.27
CA ARG A 20 17.54 -22.57 4.72
C ARG A 20 16.15 -22.03 4.39
N ALA A 21 15.79 -22.07 3.10
CA ALA A 21 14.49 -21.61 2.62
C ALA A 21 13.62 -22.80 2.22
N THR A 22 12.39 -22.85 2.73
CA THR A 22 11.32 -23.72 2.22
C THR A 22 10.44 -22.89 1.30
N ARG A 23 10.04 -23.41 0.14
CA ARG A 23 9.02 -22.79 -0.69
C ARG A 23 8.04 -23.84 -1.18
N CYS A 24 6.79 -23.42 -1.30
CA CYS A 24 5.73 -24.15 -1.97
C CYS A 24 5.32 -23.31 -3.18
N VAL A 25 5.56 -23.81 -4.39
CA VAL A 25 5.27 -23.10 -5.65
C VAL A 25 4.11 -23.81 -6.33
N PHE A 26 3.10 -23.06 -6.76
CA PHE A 26 1.90 -23.57 -7.42
C PHE A 26 1.33 -22.48 -8.33
N THR A 27 0.56 -22.88 -9.34
CA THR A 27 -0.06 -21.95 -10.30
C THR A 27 -1.58 -21.94 -10.24
N SER A 28 -2.19 -22.93 -9.58
CA SER A 28 -3.65 -23.10 -9.52
C SER A 28 -4.16 -23.28 -8.09
N THR A 29 -5.42 -22.89 -7.87
CA THR A 29 -6.20 -23.08 -6.64
C THR A 29 -6.41 -24.55 -6.28
N GLU A 30 -6.37 -25.45 -7.26
CA GLU A 30 -6.51 -26.90 -7.05
C GLU A 30 -5.23 -27.54 -6.49
N LEU A 31 -4.11 -26.81 -6.48
CA LEU A 31 -2.81 -27.21 -5.94
C LEU A 31 -2.25 -28.53 -6.51
N LYS A 32 -2.75 -29.03 -7.64
CA LYS A 32 -2.30 -30.28 -8.27
C LYS A 32 -0.83 -30.23 -8.71
N ASP A 33 -0.39 -29.05 -9.15
CA ASP A 33 0.96 -28.76 -9.62
C ASP A 33 1.92 -28.32 -8.50
N ILE A 34 1.48 -28.33 -7.24
CA ILE A 34 2.28 -27.82 -6.13
C ILE A 34 3.64 -28.51 -6.03
N GLN A 35 4.66 -27.71 -5.80
CA GLN A 35 6.05 -28.12 -5.77
C GLN A 35 6.65 -27.71 -4.44
N PHE A 36 7.29 -28.67 -3.76
CA PHE A 36 8.09 -28.39 -2.58
C PHE A 36 9.55 -28.16 -2.98
N ILE A 37 10.10 -27.04 -2.53
CA ILE A 37 11.49 -26.66 -2.77
C ILE A 37 12.18 -26.40 -1.43
N ARG A 38 13.37 -26.99 -1.26
CA ARG A 38 14.26 -26.73 -0.11
C ARG A 38 15.62 -26.25 -0.61
N SER A 39 15.94 -24.99 -0.34
CA SER A 39 17.21 -24.37 -0.74
C SER A 39 18.10 -24.09 0.46
N TYR A 40 19.40 -24.34 0.31
CA TYR A 40 20.44 -23.99 1.28
C TYR A 40 21.33 -22.91 0.70
N TYR A 41 21.50 -21.83 1.45
CA TYR A 41 22.28 -20.66 1.07
C TYR A 41 23.43 -20.43 2.04
N TYR A 42 24.56 -20.00 1.49
CA TYR A 42 25.72 -19.54 2.24
C TYR A 42 26.16 -18.18 1.69
N ASN A 43 26.16 -17.14 2.53
CA ASN A 43 26.44 -15.76 2.13
C ASN A 43 25.67 -15.33 0.87
N LYS A 44 24.36 -15.57 0.88
CA LYS A 44 23.41 -15.29 -0.22
C LYS A 44 23.63 -16.09 -1.51
N LYS A 45 24.61 -17.00 -1.56
CA LYS A 45 24.80 -17.92 -2.69
C LYS A 45 24.05 -19.21 -2.41
N GLU A 46 23.21 -19.62 -3.35
CA GLU A 46 22.55 -20.92 -3.26
C GLU A 46 23.59 -22.02 -3.47
N LEU A 47 23.71 -22.92 -2.50
CA LEU A 47 24.60 -24.05 -2.57
C LEU A 47 23.89 -25.25 -3.18
N THR A 48 22.75 -25.65 -2.58
CA THR A 48 21.96 -26.80 -3.02
C THR A 48 20.47 -26.50 -2.97
N ARG A 49 19.72 -27.15 -3.86
CA ARG A 49 18.26 -27.13 -3.89
C ARG A 49 17.73 -28.54 -4.05
N PHE A 50 16.86 -28.96 -3.14
CA PHE A 50 15.96 -30.08 -3.39
C PHE A 50 14.69 -29.56 -4.05
N ASP A 51 14.24 -30.32 -5.04
CA ASP A 51 13.03 -30.06 -5.80
C ASP A 51 12.20 -31.34 -5.82
N SER A 52 10.95 -31.29 -5.35
CA SER A 52 10.07 -32.47 -5.29
C SER A 52 9.74 -33.05 -6.66
N ASN A 53 9.71 -32.23 -7.71
CA ASN A 53 9.42 -32.67 -9.08
C ASN A 53 10.63 -33.38 -9.69
N LEU A 54 11.84 -32.93 -9.36
CA LEU A 54 13.09 -33.64 -9.73
C LEU A 54 13.37 -34.83 -8.79
N GLY A 55 12.88 -34.77 -7.56
CA GLY A 55 13.03 -35.79 -6.53
C GLY A 55 14.43 -35.93 -5.94
N ARG A 56 15.31 -34.92 -6.12
CA ARG A 56 16.72 -34.94 -5.68
C ARG A 56 17.27 -33.54 -5.46
N PHE A 57 18.42 -33.46 -4.80
CA PHE A 57 19.21 -32.23 -4.72
C PHE A 57 20.00 -31.96 -6.00
N VAL A 58 20.09 -30.68 -6.35
CA VAL A 58 20.98 -30.11 -7.35
C VAL A 58 21.91 -29.12 -6.67
N GLY A 59 23.20 -29.16 -7.00
CA GLY A 59 24.20 -28.20 -6.54
C GLY A 59 24.38 -27.04 -7.54
N TYR A 60 24.54 -25.81 -7.04
CA TYR A 60 24.71 -24.59 -7.85
C TYR A 60 26.11 -23.95 -7.70
N THR A 61 26.96 -24.58 -6.90
CA THR A 61 28.38 -24.23 -6.73
C THR A 61 29.21 -25.51 -6.69
N GLU A 62 30.52 -25.44 -6.89
CA GLU A 62 31.40 -26.62 -6.80
C GLU A 62 31.26 -27.36 -5.46
N PHE A 63 31.21 -26.61 -4.34
CA PHE A 63 30.93 -27.17 -3.03
C PHE A 63 29.50 -27.74 -2.95
N GLY A 64 28.53 -27.01 -3.50
CA GLY A 64 27.13 -27.43 -3.58
C GLY A 64 26.94 -28.75 -4.34
N VAL A 65 27.69 -29.02 -5.42
CA VAL A 65 27.61 -30.27 -6.16
C VAL A 65 27.99 -31.45 -5.27
N LYS A 66 29.15 -31.38 -4.59
CA LYS A 66 29.59 -32.40 -3.63
C LYS A 66 28.58 -32.60 -2.50
N GLN A 67 28.02 -31.50 -2.02
CA GLN A 67 27.02 -31.55 -0.95
C GLN A 67 25.70 -32.18 -1.41
N ALA A 68 25.28 -31.90 -2.65
CA ALA A 68 24.08 -32.49 -3.26
C ALA A 68 24.26 -34.00 -3.48
N GLU A 69 25.44 -34.45 -3.92
CA GLU A 69 25.78 -35.88 -4.03
C GLU A 69 25.64 -36.58 -2.68
N TYR A 70 26.22 -36.01 -1.62
CA TYR A 70 26.10 -36.53 -0.26
C TYR A 70 24.64 -36.59 0.25
N PHE A 71 23.83 -35.56 -0.01
CA PHE A 71 22.41 -35.61 0.37
C PHE A 71 21.62 -36.64 -0.44
N ASN A 72 21.93 -36.78 -1.74
CA ASN A 72 21.29 -37.74 -2.62
C ASN A 72 21.67 -39.19 -2.29
N SER A 73 22.80 -39.43 -1.64
CA SER A 73 23.20 -40.77 -1.19
C SER A 73 22.43 -41.26 0.05
N ASN A 74 21.54 -40.45 0.63
CA ASN A 74 20.67 -40.85 1.74
C ASN A 74 19.20 -40.99 1.29
N PRO A 75 18.72 -42.20 0.96
CA PRO A 75 17.35 -42.42 0.49
C PRO A 75 16.27 -42.02 1.49
N SER A 76 16.53 -42.17 2.80
CA SER A 76 15.57 -41.79 3.85
C SER A 76 15.34 -40.29 3.84
N GLN A 77 16.41 -39.49 3.72
CA GLN A 77 16.31 -38.04 3.62
C GLN A 77 15.55 -37.61 2.36
N ILE A 78 15.85 -38.22 1.21
CA ILE A 78 15.16 -37.92 -0.06
C ILE A 78 13.68 -38.27 0.03
N SER A 79 13.33 -39.45 0.56
CA SER A 79 11.94 -39.86 0.74
C SER A 79 11.19 -38.91 1.68
N GLY A 80 11.81 -38.50 2.79
CA GLY A 80 11.23 -37.52 3.71
C GLY A 80 10.96 -36.16 3.06
N LEU A 81 11.88 -35.66 2.23
CA LEU A 81 11.71 -34.40 1.51
C LEU A 81 10.65 -34.49 0.40
N LYS A 82 10.53 -35.63 -0.28
CA LYS A 82 9.43 -35.86 -1.25
C LYS A 82 8.07 -35.77 -0.55
N ALA A 83 7.94 -36.38 0.63
CA ALA A 83 6.70 -36.35 1.42
C ALA A 83 6.31 -34.94 1.91
N GLN A 84 7.24 -33.98 1.97
CA GLN A 84 6.93 -32.60 2.36
C GLN A 84 6.04 -31.88 1.35
N LYS A 85 5.97 -32.33 0.08
CA LYS A 85 5.00 -31.81 -0.88
C LYS A 85 3.56 -31.94 -0.35
N GLU A 86 3.22 -33.08 0.24
CA GLU A 86 1.88 -33.31 0.77
C GLU A 86 1.76 -32.84 2.22
N THR A 87 2.69 -33.25 3.07
CA THR A 87 2.58 -33.04 4.52
C THR A 87 2.82 -31.60 4.96
N TYR A 88 3.63 -30.85 4.21
CA TYR A 88 3.90 -29.44 4.48
C TYR A 88 3.20 -28.52 3.49
N CYS A 89 3.47 -28.65 2.19
CA CYS A 89 2.93 -27.69 1.22
C CYS A 89 1.41 -27.77 1.09
N LEU A 90 0.82 -28.93 0.77
CA LEU A 90 -0.64 -29.03 0.66
C LEU A 90 -1.35 -28.66 1.96
N ASN A 91 -0.83 -29.14 3.10
CA ASN A 91 -1.43 -28.86 4.40
C ASN A 91 -1.44 -27.35 4.75
N ASN A 92 -0.32 -26.64 4.59
CA ASN A 92 -0.25 -25.22 4.94
C ASN A 92 -0.88 -24.33 3.86
N VAL A 93 -0.56 -24.56 2.58
CA VAL A 93 -1.10 -23.73 1.49
C VAL A 93 -2.61 -23.84 1.40
N GLY A 94 -3.18 -25.02 1.65
CA GLY A 94 -4.64 -25.19 1.72
C GLY A 94 -5.28 -24.30 2.79
N ILE A 95 -4.65 -24.18 3.96
CA ILE A 95 -5.10 -23.29 5.05
C ILE A 95 -4.96 -21.82 4.64
N ASP A 96 -3.80 -21.44 4.11
CA ASP A 96 -3.52 -20.07 3.66
C ASP A 96 -4.49 -19.63 2.54
N TYR A 97 -4.90 -20.55 1.68
CA TYR A 97 -5.86 -20.28 0.61
C TYR A 97 -7.23 -19.86 1.15
N GLN A 98 -7.72 -20.58 2.15
CA GLN A 98 -9.01 -20.31 2.79
C GLN A 98 -8.97 -19.05 3.65
N ALA A 99 -7.82 -18.80 4.30
CA ALA A 99 -7.66 -17.68 5.22
C ALA A 99 -7.35 -16.34 4.52
N ALA A 100 -6.53 -16.35 3.47
CA ALA A 100 -5.95 -15.14 2.89
C ALA A 100 -6.04 -15.06 1.35
N LEU A 101 -5.67 -16.10 0.61
CA LEU A 101 -5.50 -15.98 -0.86
C LEU A 101 -6.81 -15.82 -1.65
N THR A 102 -7.95 -16.19 -1.06
CA THR A 102 -9.30 -15.96 -1.62
C THR A 102 -9.95 -14.67 -1.13
N LYS A 103 -9.31 -13.96 -0.19
CA LYS A 103 -9.82 -12.72 0.35
C LYS A 103 -9.37 -11.57 -0.52
N SER A 104 -10.20 -10.55 -0.56
CA SER A 104 -9.89 -9.30 -1.26
C SER A 104 -10.44 -8.14 -0.45
N VAL A 105 -9.70 -7.05 -0.40
CA VAL A 105 -10.08 -5.82 0.30
C VAL A 105 -10.11 -4.68 -0.69
N ALA A 106 -11.19 -3.89 -0.64
CA ALA A 106 -11.42 -2.80 -1.56
C ALA A 106 -10.52 -1.59 -1.25
N PRO A 107 -10.02 -0.90 -2.28
CA PRO A 107 -9.18 0.26 -2.10
C PRO A 107 -9.94 1.44 -1.51
N THR A 108 -9.23 2.22 -0.71
CA THR A 108 -9.61 3.57 -0.34
C THR A 108 -8.95 4.56 -1.28
N VAL A 109 -9.73 5.47 -1.88
CA VAL A 109 -9.23 6.46 -2.84
C VAL A 109 -9.32 7.87 -2.25
N SER A 110 -8.24 8.64 -2.39
CA SER A 110 -8.23 10.07 -2.06
C SER A 110 -7.61 10.88 -3.19
N LEU A 111 -8.24 12.02 -3.50
CA LEU A 111 -7.78 12.97 -4.50
C LEU A 111 -7.36 14.28 -3.82
N HIS A 112 -6.23 14.82 -4.25
CA HIS A 112 -5.77 16.15 -3.87
C HIS A 112 -4.99 16.79 -5.00
N SER A 113 -4.92 18.12 -4.98
CA SER A 113 -4.09 18.90 -5.88
C SER A 113 -2.73 19.20 -5.25
N THR A 114 -1.73 19.39 -6.11
CA THR A 114 -0.39 19.84 -5.71
C THR A 114 0.21 20.71 -6.79
N THR A 115 1.28 21.43 -6.46
CA THR A 115 2.09 22.16 -7.44
C THR A 115 3.01 21.18 -8.17
N PRO A 116 3.04 21.17 -9.51
CA PRO A 116 3.95 20.33 -10.27
C PRO A 116 5.41 20.72 -10.00
N PRO A 117 6.37 19.77 -9.97
CA PRO A 117 7.78 20.03 -9.67
C PRO A 117 8.45 20.99 -10.66
N ALA A 118 8.14 20.81 -11.95
CA ALA A 118 8.46 21.69 -13.08
C ALA A 118 7.77 21.09 -14.31
N GLY A 119 6.96 21.87 -15.03
CA GLY A 119 6.20 21.34 -16.17
C GLY A 119 5.52 22.43 -16.99
N HIS A 120 4.98 22.05 -18.15
CA HIS A 120 4.19 22.95 -19.01
C HIS A 120 2.78 23.19 -18.46
N HIS A 121 2.34 22.37 -17.51
CA HIS A 121 1.03 22.43 -16.92
C HIS A 121 1.04 23.22 -15.60
N PRO A 122 0.03 24.08 -15.36
CA PRO A 122 -0.06 24.88 -14.14
C PRO A 122 -0.57 24.09 -12.92
N SER A 123 -1.02 22.85 -13.07
CA SER A 123 -1.67 22.08 -12.00
C SER A 123 -1.37 20.59 -12.10
N MET A 124 -1.35 19.92 -10.94
CA MET A 124 -1.18 18.48 -10.84
C MET A 124 -2.23 17.92 -9.86
N LEU A 125 -2.87 16.81 -10.23
CA LEU A 125 -3.72 16.02 -9.34
C LEU A 125 -3.02 14.73 -8.96
N VAL A 126 -3.27 14.27 -7.74
CA VAL A 126 -2.73 13.03 -7.22
C VAL A 126 -3.87 12.17 -6.70
N CYS A 127 -4.03 11.00 -7.31
CA CYS A 127 -4.91 9.92 -6.86
C CYS A 127 -4.10 8.96 -6.00
N ARG A 128 -4.38 8.94 -4.70
CA ARG A 128 -3.79 7.96 -3.79
C ARG A 128 -4.79 6.84 -3.54
N VAL A 129 -4.32 5.62 -3.71
CA VAL A 129 -5.11 4.40 -3.57
C VAL A 129 -4.45 3.55 -2.49
N TYR A 130 -5.17 3.26 -1.42
CA TYR A 130 -4.65 2.63 -0.18
C TYR A 130 -5.45 1.39 0.21
N ASP A 131 -4.89 0.62 1.15
CA ASP A 131 -5.57 -0.42 1.94
C ASP A 131 -6.22 -1.52 1.10
N PHE A 132 -5.67 -1.82 -0.08
CA PHE A 132 -6.22 -2.84 -0.97
C PHE A 132 -5.39 -4.13 -0.96
N TYR A 133 -6.07 -5.23 -1.28
CA TYR A 133 -5.47 -6.54 -1.45
C TYR A 133 -6.32 -7.39 -2.39
N PRO A 134 -5.74 -8.14 -3.35
CA PRO A 134 -4.31 -8.34 -3.62
C PRO A 134 -3.64 -7.19 -4.39
N LYS A 135 -2.32 -7.30 -4.64
CA LYS A 135 -1.49 -6.26 -5.28
C LYS A 135 -1.98 -5.79 -6.64
N THR A 136 -2.54 -6.68 -7.46
CA THR A 136 -2.90 -6.36 -8.85
C THR A 136 -4.06 -5.37 -8.91
N ILE A 137 -3.80 -4.17 -9.42
CA ILE A 137 -4.76 -3.07 -9.51
C ILE A 137 -4.54 -2.28 -10.81
N LYS A 138 -5.58 -1.61 -11.31
CA LYS A 138 -5.48 -0.70 -12.45
C LYS A 138 -5.99 0.68 -12.07
N VAL A 139 -5.16 1.71 -12.24
CA VAL A 139 -5.50 3.11 -11.93
C VAL A 139 -5.42 3.93 -13.22
N GLN A 140 -6.48 4.67 -13.52
CA GLN A 140 -6.62 5.43 -14.76
C GLN A 140 -7.18 6.83 -14.46
N TRP A 141 -6.77 7.81 -15.26
CA TRP A 141 -7.39 9.14 -15.24
C TRP A 141 -8.42 9.26 -16.34
N LEU A 142 -9.57 9.85 -16.01
CA LEU A 142 -10.61 10.21 -16.95
C LEU A 142 -10.72 11.73 -17.03
N ARG A 143 -10.81 12.28 -18.23
CA ARG A 143 -11.23 13.66 -18.49
C ARG A 143 -12.50 13.61 -19.33
N ASP A 144 -13.58 14.18 -18.81
CA ASP A 144 -14.91 14.19 -19.43
C ASP A 144 -15.39 12.78 -19.82
N GLY A 145 -15.00 11.78 -19.01
CA GLY A 145 -15.30 10.36 -19.23
C GLY A 145 -14.38 9.63 -20.21
N GLN A 146 -13.44 10.32 -20.86
CA GLN A 146 -12.45 9.70 -21.74
C GLN A 146 -11.13 9.46 -20.99
N GLU A 147 -10.51 8.31 -21.25
CA GLU A 147 -9.23 7.97 -20.64
C GLU A 147 -8.10 8.88 -21.13
N VAL A 148 -7.29 9.37 -20.20
CA VAL A 148 -6.10 10.18 -20.47
C VAL A 148 -4.87 9.41 -19.99
N THR A 149 -3.90 9.26 -20.89
CA THR A 149 -2.63 8.58 -20.62
C THR A 149 -1.42 9.51 -20.79
N SER A 150 -1.59 10.67 -21.42
CA SER A 150 -0.53 11.68 -21.49
C SER A 150 -0.38 12.38 -20.14
N ASP A 151 0.85 12.74 -19.79
CA ASP A 151 1.16 13.52 -18.58
C ASP A 151 0.71 12.83 -17.28
N VAL A 152 0.55 11.50 -17.34
CA VAL A 152 0.25 10.62 -16.21
C VAL A 152 1.51 9.91 -15.75
N THR A 153 1.78 9.95 -14.46
CA THR A 153 2.85 9.17 -13.82
C THR A 153 2.26 8.35 -12.67
N THR A 154 2.49 7.05 -12.68
CA THR A 154 2.01 6.13 -11.63
C THR A 154 3.19 5.44 -10.98
N THR A 155 3.20 5.36 -9.65
CA THR A 155 4.22 4.60 -8.92
C THR A 155 4.02 3.10 -9.10
N ASP A 156 5.08 2.32 -8.88
CA ASP A 156 4.92 0.88 -8.65
C ASP A 156 4.03 0.65 -7.41
N GLU A 157 3.34 -0.49 -7.32
CA GLU A 157 2.55 -0.79 -6.14
C GLU A 157 3.46 -1.16 -4.96
N MET A 158 3.26 -0.47 -3.85
CA MET A 158 4.09 -0.52 -2.67
C MET A 158 3.42 -1.36 -1.58
N GLU A 159 4.23 -2.10 -0.82
CA GLU A 159 3.78 -2.91 0.31
C GLU A 159 3.76 -2.06 1.59
N ASP A 160 2.64 -2.08 2.31
CA ASP A 160 2.46 -1.31 3.55
C ASP A 160 3.07 -2.01 4.78
N GLY A 161 3.41 -3.31 4.63
CA GLY A 161 3.98 -4.14 5.70
C GLY A 161 2.94 -4.80 6.62
N ASP A 162 1.66 -4.58 6.35
CA ASP A 162 0.50 -5.11 7.10
C ASP A 162 -0.47 -5.93 6.22
N TRP A 163 0.05 -6.47 5.11
CA TRP A 163 -0.66 -7.22 4.04
C TRP A 163 -1.41 -6.37 3.01
N TYR A 164 -1.50 -5.06 3.20
CA TYR A 164 -2.10 -4.18 2.20
C TYR A 164 -1.07 -3.54 1.28
N TYR A 165 -1.59 -2.98 0.20
CA TYR A 165 -0.83 -2.29 -0.81
C TYR A 165 -1.35 -0.87 -1.01
N GLN A 166 -0.46 -0.03 -1.53
CA GLN A 166 -0.77 1.32 -1.97
C GLN A 166 -0.20 1.61 -3.36
N VAL A 167 -0.87 2.49 -4.11
CA VAL A 167 -0.38 3.00 -5.41
C VAL A 167 -0.81 4.45 -5.60
N HIS A 168 0.09 5.28 -6.11
CA HIS A 168 -0.18 6.69 -6.37
C HIS A 168 -0.07 6.99 -7.85
N SER A 169 -1.10 7.65 -8.41
CA SER A 169 -1.09 8.15 -9.78
C SER A 169 -1.20 9.66 -9.79
N GLN A 170 -0.46 10.31 -10.67
CA GLN A 170 -0.35 11.76 -10.80
C GLN A 170 -0.73 12.15 -12.21
N LEU A 171 -1.49 13.23 -12.36
CA LEU A 171 -1.86 13.81 -13.66
C LEU A 171 -1.46 15.29 -13.67
N GLU A 172 -0.52 15.66 -14.52
CA GLU A 172 -0.25 17.05 -14.84
C GLU A 172 -1.24 17.56 -15.89
N TYR A 173 -1.85 18.72 -15.64
CA TYR A 173 -2.85 19.27 -16.54
C TYR A 173 -3.04 20.77 -16.48
N THR A 174 -3.68 21.31 -17.53
CA THR A 174 -4.16 22.68 -17.59
C THR A 174 -5.67 22.72 -17.37
N PRO A 175 -6.16 23.31 -16.25
CA PRO A 175 -7.58 23.35 -15.94
C PRO A 175 -8.43 24.04 -17.02
N ARG A 176 -9.61 23.48 -17.29
CA ARG A 176 -10.63 24.00 -18.20
C ARG A 176 -11.93 24.24 -17.44
N SER A 177 -12.63 25.33 -17.76
CA SER A 177 -13.91 25.61 -17.13
C SER A 177 -14.93 24.52 -17.46
N GLY A 178 -15.52 23.92 -16.43
CA GLY A 178 -16.57 22.91 -16.57
C GLY A 178 -16.08 21.50 -16.92
N GLU A 179 -14.78 21.24 -16.97
CA GLU A 179 -14.27 19.87 -17.18
C GLU A 179 -14.54 18.99 -15.96
N ARG A 180 -14.69 17.69 -16.19
CA ARG A 180 -14.77 16.67 -15.14
C ARG A 180 -13.56 15.77 -15.20
N ILE A 181 -12.72 15.81 -14.17
CA ILE A 181 -11.58 14.91 -14.04
C ILE A 181 -11.89 13.88 -12.96
N SER A 182 -11.58 12.61 -13.23
CA SER A 182 -11.84 11.52 -12.31
C SER A 182 -10.67 10.55 -12.25
N CYS A 183 -10.46 9.93 -11.10
CA CYS A 183 -9.62 8.75 -10.96
C CYS A 183 -10.51 7.49 -10.99
N ARG A 184 -10.24 6.58 -11.92
CA ARG A 184 -10.90 5.29 -12.08
C ARG A 184 -9.98 4.19 -11.59
N VAL A 185 -10.47 3.37 -10.67
CA VAL A 185 -9.74 2.25 -10.07
C VAL A 185 -10.49 0.95 -10.35
N GLU A 186 -9.79 -0.01 -10.96
CA GLU A 186 -10.27 -1.38 -11.14
C GLU A 186 -9.47 -2.32 -10.26
N HIS A 187 -10.16 -3.10 -9.45
CA HIS A 187 -9.57 -4.05 -8.52
C HIS A 187 -10.51 -5.24 -8.33
N VAL A 188 -9.97 -6.45 -8.14
CA VAL A 188 -10.76 -7.69 -8.09
C VAL A 188 -11.81 -7.72 -6.97
N SER A 189 -11.62 -6.93 -5.91
CA SER A 189 -12.59 -6.80 -4.83
C SER A 189 -13.83 -5.97 -5.20
N LEU A 190 -13.77 -5.23 -6.30
CA LEU A 190 -14.81 -4.31 -6.75
C LEU A 190 -15.62 -4.96 -7.88
N LYS A 191 -16.95 -4.92 -7.77
CA LYS A 191 -17.84 -5.42 -8.84
C LYS A 191 -17.82 -4.50 -10.06
N GLU A 192 -17.69 -3.20 -9.82
CA GLU A 192 -17.62 -2.15 -10.82
C GLU A 192 -16.44 -1.23 -10.50
N PRO A 193 -15.84 -0.57 -11.51
CA PRO A 193 -14.75 0.36 -11.28
C PRO A 193 -15.14 1.47 -10.29
N LEU A 194 -14.28 1.75 -9.32
CA LEU A 194 -14.45 2.88 -8.40
C LEU A 194 -14.01 4.16 -9.13
N ILE A 195 -14.96 5.08 -9.34
CA ILE A 195 -14.69 6.38 -9.96
C ILE A 195 -14.82 7.45 -8.88
N THR A 196 -13.73 8.19 -8.64
CA THR A 196 -13.70 9.34 -7.74
C THR A 196 -13.51 10.60 -8.57
N ASP A 197 -14.49 11.50 -8.53
CA ASP A 197 -14.44 12.78 -9.25
C ASP A 197 -13.62 13.80 -8.46
N TRP A 198 -12.80 14.58 -9.16
CA TRP A 198 -12.09 15.71 -8.58
C TRP A 198 -13.08 16.86 -8.36
N ASP A 199 -13.15 17.33 -7.11
CA ASP A 199 -13.93 18.50 -6.74
C ASP A 199 -13.00 19.71 -6.48
N PRO A 200 -12.93 20.67 -7.42
CA PRO A 200 -12.08 21.86 -7.27
C PRO A 200 -12.54 22.81 -6.14
N SER A 201 -13.72 22.58 -5.54
CA SER A 201 -14.23 23.38 -4.41
C SER A 201 -13.52 23.11 -3.07
N LEU A 202 -12.56 22.18 -3.02
CA LEU A 202 -11.87 21.83 -1.78
C LEU A 202 -10.35 22.12 -1.79
N PRO A 203 -9.96 23.38 -1.54
CA PRO A 203 -8.71 23.70 -0.84
C PRO A 203 -8.92 23.64 0.68
N GLU A 204 -7.97 23.07 1.44
CA GLU A 204 -7.99 23.06 2.92
C GLU A 204 -8.26 24.45 3.54
N SER A 205 -7.75 25.51 2.89
CA SER A 205 -7.94 26.90 3.29
C SER A 205 -9.39 27.39 3.22
N GLU A 206 -10.21 26.85 2.31
CA GLU A 206 -11.60 27.30 2.14
C GLU A 206 -12.55 26.63 3.13
N ARG A 207 -12.25 25.40 3.56
CA ARG A 207 -12.96 24.73 4.66
C ARG A 207 -12.88 25.53 5.97
N ASN A 208 -11.71 26.09 6.27
CA ASN A 208 -11.51 26.97 7.43
C ASN A 208 -12.25 28.31 7.31
N LYS A 209 -12.35 28.88 6.09
CA LYS A 209 -13.08 30.13 5.85
C LYS A 209 -14.60 29.95 5.98
N LEU A 210 -15.15 28.84 5.48
CA LEU A 210 -16.58 28.52 5.62
C LEU A 210 -16.99 28.27 7.08
N ALA A 211 -16.13 27.64 7.88
CA ALA A 211 -16.34 27.46 9.31
C ALA A 211 -16.39 28.79 10.08
N ILE A 212 -15.47 29.73 9.78
CA ILE A 212 -15.43 31.07 10.41
C ILE A 212 -16.65 31.92 10.03
N GLY A 213 -17.09 31.85 8.76
CA GLY A 213 -18.29 32.56 8.28
C GLY A 213 -19.57 32.13 8.99
N ALA A 214 -19.74 30.83 9.22
CA ALA A 214 -20.90 30.28 9.93
C ALA A 214 -20.95 30.72 11.41
N SER A 215 -19.80 30.75 12.10
CA SER A 215 -19.73 31.20 13.50
C SER A 215 -20.04 32.69 13.66
N GLY A 216 -19.61 33.55 12.73
CA GLY A 216 -19.91 34.98 12.75
C GLY A 216 -21.40 35.29 12.57
N LEU A 217 -22.07 34.57 11.66
CA LEU A 217 -23.51 34.69 11.43
C LEU A 217 -24.35 34.30 12.65
N ILE A 218 -23.98 33.20 13.33
CA ILE A 218 -24.67 32.74 14.55
C ILE A 218 -24.49 33.77 15.68
N LEU A 219 -23.27 34.28 15.89
CA LEU A 219 -23.01 35.31 16.90
C LEU A 219 -23.78 36.61 16.61
N GLY A 220 -23.83 37.02 15.35
CA GLY A 220 -24.59 38.20 14.92
C GLY A 220 -26.09 38.07 15.22
N LEU A 221 -26.70 36.93 14.88
CA LEU A 221 -28.11 36.66 15.16
C LEU A 221 -28.44 36.67 16.67
N ILE A 222 -27.57 36.09 17.50
CA ILE A 222 -27.74 36.09 18.96
C ILE A 222 -27.69 37.52 19.51
N LEU A 223 -26.72 38.33 19.09
CA LEU A 223 -26.58 39.72 19.54
C LEU A 223 -27.75 40.59 19.08
N SER A 224 -28.22 40.43 17.84
CA SER A 224 -29.40 41.14 17.34
C SER A 224 -30.67 40.76 18.11
N LEU A 225 -30.87 39.47 18.40
CA LEU A 225 -32.01 39.00 19.18
C LEU A 225 -31.97 39.52 20.62
N ALA A 226 -30.80 39.46 21.27
CA ALA A 226 -30.60 39.99 22.62
C ALA A 226 -30.85 41.52 22.67
N GLY A 227 -30.32 42.26 21.69
CA GLY A 227 -30.55 43.71 21.55
C GLY A 227 -32.04 44.05 21.34
N PHE A 228 -32.74 43.26 20.52
CA PHE A 228 -34.17 43.43 20.28
C PHE A 228 -35.01 43.16 21.54
N ILE A 229 -34.68 42.10 22.30
CA ILE A 229 -35.33 41.79 23.58
C ILE A 229 -35.09 42.92 24.59
N TYR A 230 -33.86 43.42 24.69
CA TYR A 230 -33.51 44.56 25.56
C TYR A 230 -34.30 45.82 25.17
N TYR A 231 -34.37 46.14 23.89
CA TYR A 231 -35.14 47.29 23.39
C TYR A 231 -36.63 47.16 23.74
N LYS A 232 -37.25 46.01 23.47
CA LYS A 232 -38.65 45.74 23.84
C LYS A 232 -38.88 45.84 25.35
N ARG A 233 -37.94 45.36 26.19
CA ARG A 233 -38.02 45.50 27.66
C ARG A 233 -37.91 46.96 28.12
N LYS A 234 -37.00 47.75 27.52
CA LYS A 234 -36.83 49.18 27.85
C LYS A 234 -38.04 50.02 27.43
N VAL A 235 -38.67 49.71 26.30
CA VAL A 235 -39.89 50.41 25.84
C VAL A 235 -41.09 50.07 26.73
N LYS A 236 -41.23 48.82 27.20
CA LYS A 236 -42.27 48.44 28.17
C LYS A 236 -42.08 49.05 29.55
N GLY A 237 -40.83 49.31 29.98
CA GLY A 237 -40.51 49.96 31.25
C GLY A 237 -40.74 51.48 31.28
N ARG A 238 -41.21 52.11 30.19
CA ARG A 238 -41.46 53.57 30.11
C ARG A 238 -42.94 53.96 30.07
N ILE A 239 -43.88 53.03 30.24
CA ILE A 239 -45.32 53.33 30.35
C ILE A 239 -45.82 52.90 31.72
N LEU A 240 -45.49 53.67 32.76
CA LEU A 240 -46.29 53.83 33.97
C LEU A 240 -45.92 55.19 34.59
N VAL A 241 -46.57 56.24 34.12
CA VAL A 241 -46.77 57.47 34.89
C VAL A 241 -48.28 57.59 35.09
N PRO A 242 -48.82 57.37 36.30
CA PRO A 242 -50.14 57.86 36.64
C PRO A 242 -50.00 59.32 37.08
N THR A 243 -50.64 60.22 36.36
CA THR A 243 -50.99 61.56 36.87
C THR A 243 -52.49 61.62 37.08
N SER A 244 -52.85 62.13 38.27
CA SER A 244 -54.17 62.45 38.82
C SER A 244 -54.91 61.32 39.52
#